data_AF-A0A4V1Y0Z9-F1
#
_entry.id   AF-A0A4V1Y0Z9-F1
#
_cell.length_a   1.000
_cell.length_b   1.000
_cell.length_c   1.000
_cell.angle_alpha   90.00
_cell.angle_beta   90.00
_cell.angle_gamma   90.00
#
_symmetry.space_group_name_H-M   'P 1'
#
loop_
_entity.id
_entity.type
_entity.pdbx_description
1 polymer ?
#
loop_
_entity_poly.entity_id
_entity_poly.type
_entity_poly.pdbx_seq_one_letter_code
_entity_poly.pdbx_strand_id
1 'polypeptide(L)'
;MRPLTATSVTSSSFTRLTKPHPTRTLAYLKRPSSSSAPKSLTNKPLSTTTAHRSLVKPQAQTTTSNRNIKIPSPTAATMSTPISANAVLDLIKARRTYYALNKELTISKERVEEIVKDALRHVPSSFNAQSNRVLVLFGAEHDKLWDATSEILKAIVPADSWQHTANRMAGFKAGAATVLFFEDQDVINNMQETIPLYADKFPTWANQSNAMLQFTVWTALEAEGLGANLQHYNPLIDQRVTAEWNLPVSWKLNAQLVVGGRAGEPGPKDFLPLEQMYKVAGN
;
A
#
# COMPACT_ATOMS: atom_id res chain seq x y z
N MET A 1 -28.33 48.62 -52.95
CA MET A 1 -27.02 49.24 -52.67
C MET A 1 -26.06 48.16 -52.21
N ARG A 2 -24.92 48.06 -52.90
CA ARG A 2 -23.79 47.16 -52.65
C ARG A 2 -22.91 47.69 -51.47
N PRO A 3 -21.90 46.92 -51.01
CA PRO A 3 -21.40 46.87 -49.64
C PRO A 3 -20.23 47.82 -49.36
N LEU A 4 -19.78 47.87 -48.10
CA LEU A 4 -18.45 48.36 -47.74
C LEU A 4 -17.62 47.25 -47.07
N THR A 5 -16.43 47.11 -47.63
CA THR A 5 -15.32 46.19 -47.39
C THR A 5 -14.24 46.78 -46.47
N ALA A 6 -13.47 45.86 -45.85
CA ALA A 6 -12.07 45.99 -45.39
C ALA A 6 -11.81 46.95 -44.20
N THR A 7 -10.89 46.69 -43.25
CA THR A 7 -9.51 46.20 -43.42
C THR A 7 -8.93 45.57 -42.14
N SER A 8 -8.01 44.62 -42.30
CA SER A 8 -7.15 44.01 -41.28
C SER A 8 -5.99 44.89 -40.85
N VAL A 9 -5.53 44.83 -39.59
CA VAL A 9 -4.14 45.16 -39.19
C VAL A 9 -3.68 44.33 -37.97
N THR A 10 -2.70 43.44 -38.25
CA THR A 10 -1.53 42.95 -37.48
C THR A 10 -1.61 42.38 -36.05
N SER A 11 -1.21 41.09 -35.97
CA SER A 11 -0.06 40.55 -35.20
C SER A 11 0.51 41.39 -34.06
N SER A 12 0.53 40.82 -32.85
CA SER A 12 1.57 41.10 -31.85
C SER A 12 1.83 39.88 -30.97
N SER A 13 3.06 39.40 -31.09
CA SER A 13 3.70 38.29 -30.39
C SER A 13 3.80 38.58 -28.89
N PHE A 14 3.29 37.69 -28.04
CA PHE A 14 3.59 37.72 -26.60
C PHE A 14 4.86 36.93 -26.31
N THR A 15 5.97 37.66 -26.18
CA THR A 15 7.24 37.18 -25.67
C THR A 15 7.09 36.83 -24.19
N ARG A 16 7.18 35.55 -23.85
CA ARG A 16 7.22 35.03 -22.48
C ARG A 16 8.61 35.31 -21.89
N LEU A 17 8.73 36.36 -21.07
CA LEU A 17 9.89 36.54 -20.19
C LEU A 17 9.92 35.42 -19.15
N THR A 18 10.89 34.52 -19.27
CA THR A 18 11.30 33.62 -18.20
C THR A 18 12.47 34.28 -17.46
N LYS A 19 12.30 34.56 -16.16
CA LYS A 19 13.42 34.81 -15.25
C LYS A 19 13.52 33.62 -14.29
N PRO A 20 14.70 33.00 -14.14
CA PRO A 20 14.87 31.84 -13.26
C PRO A 20 14.99 32.30 -11.80
N HIS A 21 14.29 31.61 -10.89
CA HIS A 21 14.56 31.68 -9.46
C HIS A 21 15.71 30.74 -9.08
N PRO A 22 16.55 31.13 -8.10
CA PRO A 22 17.82 30.47 -7.85
C PRO A 22 17.67 29.15 -7.08
N THR A 23 18.43 28.17 -7.53
CA THR A 23 18.69 26.88 -6.88
C THR A 23 19.30 27.09 -5.50
N ARG A 24 18.58 26.68 -4.45
CA ARG A 24 19.14 26.64 -3.08
C ARG A 24 19.76 25.27 -2.85
N THR A 25 21.07 25.19 -3.13
CA THR A 25 21.94 24.07 -2.79
C THR A 25 22.03 23.96 -1.26
N LEU A 26 21.58 22.84 -0.68
CA LEU A 26 21.89 22.53 0.71
C LEU A 26 23.34 22.05 0.79
N ALA A 27 24.14 22.83 1.51
CA ALA A 27 25.54 22.56 1.79
C ALA A 27 25.68 21.27 2.62
N TYR A 28 26.50 20.36 2.11
CA TYR A 28 26.99 19.16 2.76
C TYR A 28 27.84 19.54 3.98
N LEU A 29 27.33 19.29 5.19
CA LEU A 29 28.08 19.46 6.43
C LEU A 29 29.15 18.38 6.54
N LYS A 30 30.39 18.86 6.48
CA LYS A 30 31.67 18.17 6.66
C LYS A 30 31.70 17.43 8.01
N ARG A 31 31.79 16.09 7.99
CA ARG A 31 32.12 15.28 9.20
C ARG A 31 33.64 15.33 9.42
N PRO A 32 34.13 15.52 10.66
CA PRO A 32 35.55 15.44 10.94
C PRO A 32 36.04 13.97 10.90
N SER A 33 37.21 13.80 10.31
CA SER A 33 38.02 12.58 10.33
C SER A 33 38.57 12.31 11.73
N SER A 34 38.32 11.12 12.28
CA SER A 34 39.16 10.55 13.34
C SER A 34 39.58 9.14 12.95
N SER A 35 40.85 9.06 12.54
CA SER A 35 41.64 7.85 12.39
C SER A 35 41.90 7.24 13.78
N SER A 36 41.59 5.96 13.94
CA SER A 36 42.25 5.10 14.94
C SER A 36 42.37 3.69 14.38
N ALA A 37 43.60 3.31 14.05
CA ALA A 37 43.99 2.00 13.56
C ALA A 37 43.68 0.86 14.57
N PRO A 38 43.38 -0.36 14.11
CA PRO A 38 43.22 -1.51 15.00
C PRO A 38 44.58 -2.01 15.49
N LYS A 39 44.68 -2.26 16.79
CA LYS A 39 45.84 -2.91 17.43
C LYS A 39 45.85 -4.40 17.09
N SER A 40 47.00 -4.83 16.58
CA SER A 40 47.44 -6.22 16.41
C SER A 40 47.18 -7.07 17.66
N LEU A 41 46.54 -8.22 17.48
CA LEU A 41 46.52 -9.31 18.45
C LEU A 41 47.18 -10.54 17.81
N THR A 42 48.08 -11.08 18.60
CA THR A 42 49.11 -12.04 18.25
C THR A 42 48.59 -13.47 18.13
N ASN A 43 49.17 -14.19 17.17
CA ASN A 43 49.00 -15.62 16.94
C ASN A 43 49.34 -16.47 18.17
N LYS A 44 48.45 -17.41 18.52
CA LYS A 44 48.81 -18.65 19.23
C LYS A 44 48.24 -19.85 18.47
N PRO A 45 49.02 -20.92 18.26
CA PRO A 45 48.63 -22.05 17.44
C PRO A 45 47.62 -22.95 18.18
N LEU A 46 46.59 -23.39 17.48
CA LEU A 46 45.62 -24.36 17.96
C LEU A 46 46.19 -25.77 17.78
N SER A 47 46.31 -26.49 18.88
CA SER A 47 46.81 -27.87 18.93
C SER A 47 45.78 -28.82 18.30
N THR A 48 46.26 -29.70 17.42
CA THR A 48 45.52 -30.77 16.78
C THR A 48 45.28 -31.90 17.77
N THR A 49 44.01 -32.28 17.97
CA THR A 49 43.69 -33.58 18.58
C THR A 49 42.70 -34.30 17.68
N THR A 50 43.23 -35.29 16.99
CA THR A 50 42.54 -36.23 16.11
C THR A 50 41.65 -37.15 16.95
N ALA A 51 40.34 -36.93 16.90
CA ALA A 51 39.37 -37.93 17.36
C ALA A 51 39.02 -38.85 16.18
N HIS A 52 39.63 -40.02 16.14
CA HIS A 52 39.23 -41.10 15.25
C HIS A 52 37.82 -41.58 15.61
N ARG A 53 36.82 -41.26 14.79
CA ARG A 53 35.52 -41.93 14.81
C ARG A 53 35.40 -42.76 13.54
N SER A 54 35.42 -44.07 13.71
CA SER A 54 35.24 -45.04 12.63
C SER A 54 33.86 -44.86 11.97
N LEU A 55 33.87 -44.62 10.66
CA LEU A 55 32.68 -44.55 9.82
C LEU A 55 32.23 -45.98 9.47
N VAL A 56 31.17 -46.44 10.12
CA VAL A 56 30.47 -47.66 9.74
C VAL A 56 29.58 -47.36 8.53
N LYS A 57 29.78 -48.08 7.43
CA LYS A 57 28.95 -48.02 6.23
C LYS A 57 27.51 -48.45 6.56
N PRO A 58 26.46 -47.70 6.18
CA PRO A 58 25.09 -48.19 6.31
C PRO A 58 24.83 -49.29 5.27
N GLN A 59 24.52 -50.49 5.76
CA GLN A 59 23.94 -51.57 4.96
C GLN A 59 22.54 -51.16 4.48
N ALA A 60 22.29 -51.35 3.19
CA ALA A 60 20.96 -51.25 2.62
C ALA A 60 20.06 -52.35 3.22
N GLN A 61 19.01 -51.94 3.93
CA GLN A 61 17.90 -52.81 4.30
C GLN A 61 16.70 -52.44 3.44
N THR A 62 16.44 -53.27 2.44
CA THR A 62 15.19 -53.37 1.72
C THR A 62 14.09 -53.77 2.69
N THR A 63 13.11 -52.88 2.91
CA THR A 63 11.83 -53.23 3.52
C THR A 63 10.73 -53.05 2.49
N THR A 64 9.91 -54.09 2.42
CA THR A 64 8.84 -54.34 1.45
C THR A 64 7.58 -53.53 1.76
N SER A 65 6.96 -53.14 0.65
CA SER A 65 5.57 -52.71 0.35
C SER A 65 4.51 -52.48 1.43
N ASN A 66 3.64 -51.54 1.03
CA ASN A 66 2.23 -51.34 1.38
C ASN A 66 1.89 -50.44 2.58
N ARG A 67 1.61 -49.17 2.28
CA ARG A 67 0.24 -48.63 2.43
C ARG A 67 -0.01 -47.50 1.44
N ASN A 68 -1.05 -47.72 0.65
CA ASN A 68 -1.63 -46.81 -0.31
C ASN A 68 -2.28 -45.63 0.46
N ILE A 69 -1.53 -44.58 0.76
CA ILE A 69 -2.11 -43.32 1.24
C ILE A 69 -2.49 -42.52 0.00
N LYS A 70 -3.73 -42.69 -0.43
CA LYS A 70 -4.35 -41.86 -1.46
C LYS A 70 -4.63 -40.49 -0.82
N ILE A 71 -3.72 -39.55 -0.99
CA ILE A 71 -4.01 -38.13 -0.75
C ILE A 71 -5.20 -37.79 -1.66
N PRO A 72 -6.34 -37.32 -1.14
CA PRO A 72 -7.43 -36.88 -2.00
C PRO A 72 -6.89 -35.71 -2.82
N SER A 73 -6.78 -35.89 -4.14
CA SER A 73 -6.70 -34.76 -5.05
C SER A 73 -7.88 -33.85 -4.75
N PRO A 74 -7.70 -32.52 -4.68
CA PRO A 74 -8.83 -31.62 -4.56
C PRO A 74 -9.74 -31.92 -5.74
N THR A 75 -10.94 -32.40 -5.42
CA THR A 75 -12.00 -32.61 -6.38
C THR A 75 -12.17 -31.26 -7.06
N ALA A 76 -11.96 -31.21 -8.38
CA ALA A 76 -12.11 -30.00 -9.16
C ALA A 76 -13.49 -29.42 -8.85
N ALA A 77 -13.50 -28.32 -8.09
CA ALA A 77 -14.72 -27.63 -7.75
C ALA A 77 -15.39 -27.19 -9.05
N THR A 78 -16.67 -27.49 -9.12
CA THR A 78 -17.67 -27.18 -10.13
C THR A 78 -17.35 -25.92 -10.95
N MET A 79 -17.29 -26.12 -12.27
CA MET A 79 -17.22 -25.11 -13.34
C MET A 79 -17.64 -23.69 -12.91
N SER A 80 -16.66 -22.89 -12.49
CA SER A 80 -16.81 -21.44 -12.45
C SER A 80 -16.91 -20.97 -13.90
N THR A 81 -17.95 -20.20 -14.24
CA THR A 81 -17.97 -19.45 -15.50
C THR A 81 -16.62 -18.75 -15.68
N PRO A 82 -15.95 -18.89 -16.85
CA PRO A 82 -14.65 -18.25 -17.04
C PRO A 82 -14.79 -16.75 -16.86
N ILE A 83 -14.07 -16.20 -15.89
CA ILE A 83 -14.02 -14.75 -15.67
C ILE A 83 -13.32 -14.14 -16.89
N SER A 84 -13.98 -13.22 -17.58
CA SER A 84 -13.41 -12.53 -18.73
C SER A 84 -12.56 -11.34 -18.29
N ALA A 85 -11.63 -10.89 -19.13
CA ALA A 85 -10.89 -9.66 -18.89
C ALA A 85 -11.82 -8.44 -18.68
N ASN A 86 -12.95 -8.40 -19.41
CA ASN A 86 -13.93 -7.34 -19.28
C ASN A 86 -14.56 -7.29 -17.89
N ALA A 87 -14.85 -8.45 -17.27
CA ALA A 87 -15.40 -8.48 -15.92
C ALA A 87 -14.47 -7.77 -14.91
N VAL A 88 -13.16 -7.98 -15.01
CA VAL A 88 -12.18 -7.27 -14.17
C VAL A 88 -12.14 -5.79 -14.52
N LEU A 89 -12.04 -5.44 -15.81
CA LEU A 89 -11.96 -4.05 -16.25
C LEU A 89 -13.20 -3.24 -15.87
N ASP A 90 -14.37 -3.84 -15.87
CA ASP A 90 -15.63 -3.18 -15.51
C ASP A 90 -15.69 -2.88 -14.01
N LEU A 91 -15.19 -3.79 -13.15
CA LEU A 91 -15.01 -3.49 -11.72
C LEU A 91 -14.06 -2.32 -11.50
N ILE A 92 -12.94 -2.28 -12.23
CA ILE A 92 -11.95 -1.18 -12.15
C ILE A 92 -12.57 0.15 -12.57
N LYS A 93 -13.41 0.16 -13.61
CA LYS A 93 -14.12 1.37 -14.07
C LYS A 93 -15.18 1.82 -13.07
N ALA A 94 -15.94 0.87 -12.51
CA ALA A 94 -17.04 1.11 -11.59
C ALA A 94 -16.58 1.68 -10.25
N ARG A 95 -15.39 1.28 -9.77
CA ARG A 95 -14.81 1.78 -8.51
C ARG A 95 -14.57 3.30 -8.56
N ARG A 96 -15.11 4.06 -7.60
CA ARG A 96 -15.01 5.53 -7.49
C ARG A 96 -14.71 6.00 -6.06
N THR A 97 -14.32 7.24 -5.91
CA THR A 97 -14.17 7.84 -4.57
C THR A 97 -15.49 8.40 -4.08
N TYR A 98 -16.01 7.83 -2.99
CA TYR A 98 -17.20 8.30 -2.29
C TYR A 98 -16.80 9.00 -1.00
N TYR A 99 -17.02 10.32 -0.94
CA TYR A 99 -16.79 11.11 0.28
C TYR A 99 -18.02 11.16 1.19
N ALA A 100 -19.22 11.19 0.61
CA ALA A 100 -20.47 11.13 1.36
C ALA A 100 -20.75 9.66 1.72
N LEU A 101 -20.37 9.28 2.94
CA LEU A 101 -20.57 7.94 3.48
C LEU A 101 -21.53 7.98 4.68
N ASN A 102 -22.16 6.84 4.96
CA ASN A 102 -22.96 6.62 6.16
C ASN A 102 -22.57 5.29 6.86
N LYS A 103 -23.24 5.00 7.98
CA LYS A 103 -23.01 3.81 8.82
C LYS A 103 -23.63 2.52 8.28
N GLU A 104 -24.42 2.59 7.21
CA GLU A 104 -25.21 1.46 6.69
C GLU A 104 -24.39 0.63 5.71
N LEU A 105 -23.94 -0.55 6.13
CA LEU A 105 -23.27 -1.49 5.24
C LEU A 105 -24.31 -2.35 4.49
N THR A 106 -24.09 -2.55 3.19
CA THR A 106 -24.88 -3.48 2.35
C THR A 106 -24.54 -4.96 2.59
N ILE A 107 -23.48 -5.21 3.34
CA ILE A 107 -22.92 -6.53 3.67
C ILE A 107 -22.52 -6.60 5.14
N SER A 108 -22.34 -7.81 5.67
CA SER A 108 -21.94 -7.99 7.06
C SER A 108 -20.47 -7.61 7.31
N LYS A 109 -20.10 -7.41 8.58
CA LYS A 109 -18.71 -7.12 8.96
C LYS A 109 -17.80 -8.31 8.64
N GLU A 110 -18.30 -9.52 8.83
CA GLU A 110 -17.60 -10.77 8.53
C GLU A 110 -17.29 -10.84 7.04
N ARG A 111 -18.22 -10.42 6.17
CA ARG A 111 -17.98 -10.37 4.73
C ARG A 111 -16.91 -9.36 4.34
N VAL A 112 -16.88 -8.19 4.99
CA VAL A 112 -15.78 -7.21 4.82
C VAL A 112 -14.44 -7.83 5.21
N GLU A 113 -14.39 -8.56 6.34
CA GLU A 113 -13.17 -9.23 6.77
C GLU A 113 -12.72 -10.33 5.80
N GLU A 114 -13.64 -11.13 5.26
CA GLU A 114 -13.34 -12.15 4.25
C GLU A 114 -12.67 -11.52 3.02
N ILE A 115 -13.24 -10.44 2.49
CA ILE A 115 -12.67 -9.70 1.36
C ILE A 115 -11.24 -9.24 1.67
N VAL A 116 -11.02 -8.66 2.86
CA VAL A 116 -9.70 -8.19 3.27
C VAL A 116 -8.71 -9.35 3.41
N LYS A 117 -9.13 -10.47 4.01
CA LYS A 117 -8.30 -11.67 4.21
C LYS A 117 -7.93 -12.32 2.89
N ASP A 118 -8.88 -12.43 1.96
CA ASP A 118 -8.63 -13.00 0.64
C ASP A 118 -7.75 -12.09 -0.22
N ALA A 119 -7.97 -10.77 -0.18
CA ALA A 119 -7.09 -9.82 -0.84
C ALA A 119 -5.65 -9.89 -0.28
N LEU A 120 -5.49 -9.96 1.05
CA LEU A 120 -4.18 -10.13 1.69
C LEU A 120 -3.48 -11.42 1.24
N ARG A 121 -4.22 -12.50 1.05
CA ARG A 121 -3.68 -13.80 0.65
C ARG A 121 -3.25 -13.83 -0.82
N HIS A 122 -3.99 -13.15 -1.70
CA HIS A 122 -3.84 -13.33 -3.15
C HIS A 122 -3.15 -12.17 -3.86
N VAL A 123 -3.05 -10.99 -3.24
CA VAL A 123 -2.28 -9.88 -3.82
C VAL A 123 -0.78 -10.20 -3.77
N PRO A 124 -0.06 -10.09 -4.91
CA PRO A 124 1.34 -10.46 -4.96
C PRO A 124 2.23 -9.46 -4.21
N SER A 125 3.39 -9.94 -3.81
CA SER A 125 4.48 -9.14 -3.24
C SER A 125 5.81 -9.56 -3.86
N SER A 126 6.77 -8.65 -3.92
CA SER A 126 8.10 -8.95 -4.46
C SER A 126 8.73 -10.10 -3.68
N PHE A 127 9.25 -11.11 -4.40
CA PHE A 127 9.78 -12.36 -3.83
C PHE A 127 8.81 -13.09 -2.87
N ASN A 128 7.50 -12.84 -2.98
CA ASN A 128 6.49 -13.32 -2.03
C ASN A 128 6.80 -12.96 -0.56
N ALA A 129 7.43 -11.80 -0.34
CA ALA A 129 7.85 -11.35 0.99
C ALA A 129 6.68 -11.16 1.97
N GLN A 130 5.47 -10.88 1.45
CA GLN A 130 4.24 -10.72 2.24
C GLN A 130 4.41 -9.70 3.38
N SER A 131 4.98 -8.52 3.08
CA SER A 131 5.16 -7.43 4.05
C SER A 131 3.89 -6.64 4.36
N ASN A 132 2.79 -6.85 3.62
CA ASN A 132 1.53 -6.16 3.87
C ASN A 132 0.92 -6.58 5.22
N ARG A 133 0.37 -5.61 5.94
CA ARG A 133 -0.39 -5.82 7.18
C ARG A 133 -1.63 -4.94 7.16
N VAL A 134 -2.70 -5.37 7.82
CA VAL A 134 -3.97 -4.66 7.84
C VAL A 134 -4.59 -4.71 9.23
N LEU A 135 -5.18 -3.59 9.64
CA LEU A 135 -6.10 -3.51 10.77
C LEU A 135 -7.46 -3.02 10.25
N VAL A 136 -8.53 -3.73 10.59
CA VAL A 136 -9.90 -3.31 10.24
C VAL A 136 -10.60 -2.84 11.50
N LEU A 137 -11.10 -1.60 11.48
CA LEU A 137 -11.83 -0.99 12.58
C LEU A 137 -13.29 -0.82 12.19
N PHE A 138 -14.20 -1.24 13.06
CA PHE A 138 -15.65 -1.11 12.87
C PHE A 138 -16.29 -0.33 14.02
N GLY A 139 -17.40 0.34 13.74
CA GLY A 139 -18.24 0.96 14.78
C GLY A 139 -17.45 1.90 15.69
N ALA A 140 -17.46 1.64 17.00
CA ALA A 140 -16.80 2.49 17.98
C ALA A 140 -15.27 2.60 17.79
N GLU A 141 -14.60 1.56 17.30
CA GLU A 141 -13.16 1.63 17.03
C GLU A 141 -12.85 2.50 15.81
N HIS A 142 -13.73 2.48 14.80
CA HIS A 142 -13.65 3.40 13.68
C HIS A 142 -13.88 4.85 14.15
N ASP A 143 -14.89 5.08 14.99
CA ASP A 143 -15.18 6.42 15.53
C ASP A 143 -13.99 6.94 16.36
N LYS A 144 -13.39 6.08 17.17
CA LYS A 144 -12.23 6.38 18.00
C LYS A 144 -11.02 6.83 17.16
N LEU A 145 -10.77 6.18 16.02
CA LEU A 145 -9.70 6.59 15.09
C LEU A 145 -9.90 8.04 14.61
N TRP A 146 -11.11 8.37 14.16
CA TRP A 146 -11.39 9.68 13.58
C TRP A 146 -11.50 10.79 14.63
N ASP A 147 -11.96 10.46 15.85
CA ASP A 147 -11.89 11.36 16.99
C ASP A 147 -10.44 11.67 17.37
N ALA A 148 -9.59 10.65 17.53
CA ALA A 148 -8.17 10.82 17.84
C ALA A 148 -7.43 11.60 16.73
N THR A 149 -7.75 11.33 15.46
CA THR A 149 -7.20 12.09 14.32
C THR A 149 -7.60 13.56 14.38
N SER A 150 -8.87 13.84 14.69
CA SER A 150 -9.39 15.20 14.84
C SER A 150 -8.68 15.97 15.97
N GLU A 151 -8.46 15.32 17.13
CA GLU A 151 -7.71 15.89 18.25
C GLU A 151 -6.28 16.30 17.86
N ILE A 152 -5.56 15.40 17.17
CA ILE A 152 -4.18 15.65 16.70
C ILE A 152 -4.16 16.83 15.73
N LEU A 153 -5.09 16.86 14.77
CA LEU A 153 -5.16 17.94 13.78
C LEU A 153 -5.54 19.28 14.42
N LYS A 154 -6.41 19.30 15.43
CA LYS A 154 -6.83 20.53 16.10
C LYS A 154 -5.66 21.25 16.76
N ALA A 155 -4.65 20.53 17.22
CA ALA A 155 -3.45 21.11 17.83
C ALA A 155 -2.52 21.80 16.81
N ILE A 156 -2.64 21.50 15.52
CA ILE A 156 -1.72 21.99 14.47
C ILE A 156 -2.38 22.86 13.40
N VAL A 157 -3.70 22.74 13.22
CA VAL A 157 -4.46 23.52 12.23
C VAL A 157 -4.81 24.89 12.81
N PRO A 158 -4.52 26.00 12.09
CA PRO A 158 -4.93 27.34 12.51
C PRO A 158 -6.44 27.43 12.75
N ALA A 159 -6.86 28.20 13.75
CA ALA A 159 -8.26 28.32 14.17
C ALA A 159 -9.21 28.67 13.01
N ASP A 160 -8.82 29.60 12.15
CA ASP A 160 -9.64 30.07 11.02
C ASP A 160 -9.84 29.00 9.93
N SER A 161 -8.98 27.97 9.91
CA SER A 161 -9.08 26.83 8.98
C SER A 161 -9.70 25.59 9.62
N TRP A 162 -9.96 25.60 10.94
CA TRP A 162 -10.40 24.43 11.69
C TRP A 162 -11.74 23.89 11.19
N GLN A 163 -12.71 24.75 10.91
CA GLN A 163 -14.06 24.29 10.53
C GLN A 163 -14.04 23.41 9.28
N HIS A 164 -13.19 23.72 8.31
CA HIS A 164 -13.04 22.90 7.11
C HIS A 164 -12.50 21.50 7.46
N THR A 165 -11.44 21.43 8.28
CA THR A 165 -10.86 20.17 8.75
C THR A 165 -11.85 19.37 9.59
N ALA A 166 -12.57 20.02 10.51
CA ALA A 166 -13.58 19.40 11.36
C ALA A 166 -14.69 18.76 10.51
N ASN A 167 -15.16 19.43 9.45
CA ASN A 167 -16.15 18.89 8.53
C ASN A 167 -15.62 17.66 7.78
N ARG A 168 -14.33 17.65 7.37
CA ARG A 168 -13.69 16.47 6.75
C ARG A 168 -13.61 15.31 7.73
N MET A 169 -13.19 15.55 8.97
CA MET A 169 -13.16 14.53 10.03
C MET A 169 -14.54 13.95 10.31
N ALA A 170 -15.56 14.79 10.40
CA ALA A 170 -16.94 14.36 10.57
C ALA A 170 -17.42 13.50 9.39
N GLY A 171 -17.04 13.85 8.15
CA GLY A 171 -17.34 13.05 6.96
C GLY A 171 -16.70 11.67 6.98
N PHE A 172 -15.45 11.54 7.44
CA PHE A 172 -14.81 10.23 7.58
C PHE A 172 -15.42 9.41 8.71
N LYS A 173 -15.68 10.04 9.86
CA LYS A 173 -16.37 9.43 11.01
C LYS A 173 -17.80 8.99 10.68
N ALA A 174 -18.47 9.62 9.71
CA ALA A 174 -19.80 9.20 9.28
C ALA A 174 -19.81 7.82 8.58
N GLY A 175 -18.67 7.36 8.05
CA GLY A 175 -18.50 6.01 7.49
C GLY A 175 -18.61 4.91 8.55
N ALA A 176 -18.83 3.67 8.14
CA ALA A 176 -19.06 2.55 9.04
C ALA A 176 -17.78 1.89 9.59
N ALA A 177 -16.70 1.95 8.80
CA ALA A 177 -15.46 1.23 9.07
C ALA A 177 -14.23 1.95 8.49
N THR A 178 -13.05 1.55 8.93
CA THR A 178 -11.79 1.95 8.32
C THR A 178 -10.82 0.78 8.24
N VAL A 179 -10.23 0.57 7.06
CA VAL A 179 -9.16 -0.39 6.83
C VAL A 179 -7.84 0.37 6.83
N LEU A 180 -6.97 0.11 7.80
CA LEU A 180 -5.64 0.69 7.88
C LEU A 180 -4.63 -0.28 7.25
N PHE A 181 -3.84 0.22 6.31
CA PHE A 181 -2.83 -0.58 5.60
C PHE A 181 -1.44 -0.21 6.08
N PHE A 182 -0.63 -1.23 6.38
CA PHE A 182 0.72 -1.05 6.88
C PHE A 182 1.71 -1.93 6.11
N GLU A 183 2.97 -1.57 6.25
CA GLU A 183 4.11 -2.37 5.79
C GLU A 183 4.95 -2.80 6.99
N ASP A 184 5.18 -4.10 7.13
CA ASP A 184 6.07 -4.65 8.14
C ASP A 184 7.53 -4.40 7.77
N GLN A 185 8.16 -3.46 8.48
CA GLN A 185 9.54 -3.07 8.24
C GLN A 185 10.54 -4.17 8.58
N ASP A 186 10.22 -5.11 9.48
CA ASP A 186 11.14 -6.19 9.82
C ASP A 186 11.28 -7.16 8.64
N VAL A 187 10.16 -7.44 7.95
CA VAL A 187 10.16 -8.24 6.71
C VAL A 187 10.97 -7.54 5.63
N ILE A 188 10.80 -6.23 5.45
CA ILE A 188 11.51 -5.46 4.45
C ILE A 188 13.02 -5.46 4.73
N ASN A 189 13.41 -5.15 5.97
CA ASN A 189 14.81 -5.14 6.40
C ASN A 189 15.46 -6.52 6.17
N ASN A 190 14.77 -7.61 6.55
CA ASN A 190 15.27 -8.96 6.32
C ASN A 190 15.47 -9.27 4.83
N MET A 191 14.61 -8.77 3.94
CA MET A 191 14.79 -8.92 2.49
C MET A 191 16.01 -8.14 1.98
N GLN A 192 16.23 -6.93 2.50
CA GLN A 192 17.42 -6.13 2.19
C GLN A 192 18.72 -6.84 2.61
N GLU A 193 18.72 -7.48 3.76
CA GLU A 193 19.85 -8.25 4.28
C GLU A 193 20.08 -9.55 3.51
N THR A 194 19.00 -10.28 3.19
CA THR A 194 19.08 -11.57 2.50
C THR A 194 19.43 -11.41 1.01
N ILE A 195 19.00 -10.33 0.36
CA ILE A 195 19.24 -10.06 -1.07
C ILE A 195 19.83 -8.65 -1.25
N PRO A 196 21.09 -8.41 -0.85
CA PRO A 196 21.69 -7.07 -0.83
C PRO A 196 21.73 -6.36 -2.19
N LEU A 197 21.79 -7.13 -3.29
CA LEU A 197 21.80 -6.59 -4.65
C LEU A 197 20.57 -5.72 -4.96
N TYR A 198 19.44 -6.00 -4.30
CA TYR A 198 18.19 -5.24 -4.46
C TYR A 198 17.77 -4.53 -3.18
N ALA A 199 18.68 -4.33 -2.21
CA ALA A 199 18.37 -3.73 -0.92
C ALA A 199 17.65 -2.38 -1.05
N ASP A 200 18.07 -1.52 -1.98
CA ASP A 200 17.43 -0.22 -2.20
C ASP A 200 16.03 -0.31 -2.83
N LYS A 201 15.67 -1.45 -3.43
CA LYS A 201 14.38 -1.66 -4.11
C LYS A 201 13.29 -2.17 -3.21
N PHE A 202 13.61 -2.99 -2.20
CA PHE A 202 12.60 -3.62 -1.34
C PHE A 202 11.61 -2.63 -0.69
N PRO A 203 12.03 -1.45 -0.19
CA PRO A 203 11.07 -0.47 0.32
C PRO A 203 10.07 0.00 -0.74
N THR A 204 10.52 0.20 -1.98
CA THR A 204 9.63 0.62 -3.09
C THR A 204 8.68 -0.51 -3.49
N TRP A 205 9.18 -1.75 -3.56
CA TRP A 205 8.37 -2.91 -3.92
C TRP A 205 7.33 -3.27 -2.86
N ALA A 206 7.65 -3.05 -1.58
CA ALA A 206 6.66 -3.15 -0.51
C ALA A 206 5.52 -2.14 -0.75
N ASN A 207 5.84 -0.89 -1.09
CA ASN A 207 4.83 0.15 -1.32
C ASN A 207 3.93 -0.19 -2.51
N GLN A 208 4.52 -0.75 -3.58
CA GLN A 208 3.77 -1.22 -4.75
C GLN A 208 2.81 -2.37 -4.38
N SER A 209 3.27 -3.34 -3.60
CA SER A 209 2.41 -4.44 -3.11
C SER A 209 1.29 -3.91 -2.21
N ASN A 210 1.58 -2.94 -1.34
CA ASN A 210 0.59 -2.33 -0.46
C ASN A 210 -0.48 -1.57 -1.27
N ALA A 211 -0.07 -0.83 -2.30
CA ALA A 211 -0.99 -0.13 -3.21
C ALA A 211 -1.88 -1.12 -4.00
N MET A 212 -1.33 -2.26 -4.45
CA MET A 212 -2.14 -3.32 -5.07
C MET A 212 -3.19 -3.87 -4.09
N LEU A 213 -2.83 -4.02 -2.82
CA LEU A 213 -3.75 -4.48 -1.77
C LEU A 213 -4.85 -3.46 -1.51
N GLN A 214 -4.50 -2.19 -1.33
CA GLN A 214 -5.45 -1.09 -1.15
C GLN A 214 -6.46 -1.05 -2.30
N PHE A 215 -5.97 -1.11 -3.54
CA PHE A 215 -6.80 -1.09 -4.74
C PHE A 215 -7.75 -2.31 -4.81
N THR A 216 -7.24 -3.50 -4.49
CA THR A 216 -8.01 -4.75 -4.53
C THR A 216 -9.14 -4.73 -3.51
N VAL A 217 -8.83 -4.39 -2.24
CA VAL A 217 -9.83 -4.27 -1.17
C VAL A 217 -10.87 -3.23 -1.53
N TRP A 218 -10.46 -2.05 -1.98
CA TRP A 218 -11.38 -0.99 -2.37
C TRP A 218 -12.32 -1.45 -3.50
N THR A 219 -11.78 -2.01 -4.57
CA THR A 219 -12.57 -2.48 -5.71
C THR A 219 -13.57 -3.56 -5.31
N ALA A 220 -13.16 -4.51 -4.47
CA ALA A 220 -14.02 -5.60 -4.02
C ALA A 220 -15.16 -5.12 -3.11
N LEU A 221 -14.88 -4.21 -2.17
CA LEU A 221 -15.92 -3.64 -1.31
C LEU A 221 -16.96 -2.83 -2.10
N GLU A 222 -16.52 -2.08 -3.12
CA GLU A 222 -17.45 -1.35 -4.00
C GLU A 222 -18.26 -2.28 -4.91
N ALA A 223 -17.71 -3.43 -5.30
CA ALA A 223 -18.44 -4.44 -6.04
C ALA A 223 -19.62 -5.00 -5.24
N GLU A 224 -19.54 -4.97 -3.90
CA GLU A 224 -20.61 -5.36 -2.98
C GLU A 224 -21.50 -4.19 -2.53
N GLY A 225 -21.40 -3.04 -3.22
CA GLY A 225 -22.31 -1.89 -3.05
C GLY A 225 -21.88 -0.86 -2.01
N LEU A 226 -20.74 -1.06 -1.34
CA LEU A 226 -20.21 -0.08 -0.39
C LEU A 226 -19.60 1.13 -1.12
N GLY A 227 -19.45 2.25 -0.41
CA GLY A 227 -18.66 3.40 -0.83
C GLY A 227 -17.37 3.47 -0.02
N ALA A 228 -16.30 4.01 -0.62
CA ALA A 228 -15.05 4.22 0.09
C ALA A 228 -14.23 5.41 -0.42
N ASN A 229 -13.31 5.89 0.43
CA ASN A 229 -12.29 6.88 0.07
C ASN A 229 -10.98 6.59 0.83
N LEU A 230 -9.84 6.81 0.16
CA LEU A 230 -8.51 6.53 0.69
C LEU A 230 -7.85 7.80 1.22
N GLN A 231 -7.42 7.77 2.48
CA GLN A 231 -6.81 8.87 3.22
C GLN A 231 -5.36 8.55 3.62
N HIS A 232 -4.60 9.62 3.91
CA HIS A 232 -3.20 9.56 4.31
C HIS A 232 -2.92 10.56 5.44
N TYR A 233 -3.35 10.23 6.66
CA TYR A 233 -3.03 11.00 7.87
C TYR A 233 -1.74 10.55 8.56
N ASN A 234 -1.10 9.50 8.05
CA ASN A 234 0.27 9.14 8.36
C ASN A 234 1.25 10.23 7.88
N PRO A 235 2.35 10.50 8.62
CA PRO A 235 2.75 9.84 9.86
C PRO A 235 2.13 10.46 11.13
N LEU A 236 1.22 11.46 11.01
CA LEU A 236 0.73 12.25 12.15
C LEU A 236 0.02 11.38 13.20
N ILE A 237 -0.68 10.33 12.77
CA ILE A 237 -1.47 9.47 13.64
C ILE A 237 -0.75 8.17 14.02
N ASP A 238 0.41 7.87 13.43
CA ASP A 238 1.07 6.55 13.52
C ASP A 238 1.29 6.11 14.97
N GLN A 239 1.91 6.99 15.79
CA GLN A 239 2.18 6.66 17.19
C GLN A 239 0.91 6.40 18.00
N ARG A 240 -0.15 7.20 17.76
CA ARG A 240 -1.44 7.04 18.45
C ARG A 240 -2.11 5.73 18.03
N VAL A 241 -2.07 5.39 16.73
CA VAL A 241 -2.60 4.13 16.19
C VAL A 241 -1.87 2.93 16.77
N THR A 242 -0.54 2.93 16.73
CA THR A 242 0.28 1.83 17.27
C THR A 242 0.00 1.61 18.75
N ALA A 243 -0.12 2.68 19.55
CA ALA A 243 -0.39 2.58 20.98
C ALA A 243 -1.81 2.09 21.28
N GLU A 244 -2.84 2.66 20.62
CA GLU A 244 -4.25 2.36 20.90
C GLU A 244 -4.60 0.89 20.63
N TRP A 245 -4.11 0.35 19.52
CA TRP A 245 -4.41 -1.04 19.11
C TRP A 245 -3.26 -2.02 19.36
N ASN A 246 -2.26 -1.62 20.16
CA ASN A 246 -1.11 -2.43 20.55
C ASN A 246 -0.45 -3.14 19.35
N LEU A 247 -0.20 -2.38 18.29
CA LEU A 247 0.40 -2.92 17.07
C LEU A 247 1.92 -3.03 17.20
N PRO A 248 2.58 -3.95 16.47
CA PRO A 248 4.04 -3.98 16.40
C PRO A 248 4.59 -2.65 15.89
N VAL A 249 5.66 -2.16 16.52
CA VAL A 249 6.32 -0.89 16.12
C VAL A 249 6.92 -0.95 14.72
N SER A 250 7.18 -2.15 14.19
CA SER A 250 7.64 -2.38 12.83
C SER A 250 6.54 -2.22 11.79
N TRP A 251 5.26 -2.14 12.18
CA TRP A 251 4.17 -1.87 11.24
C TRP A 251 4.10 -0.39 10.94
N LYS A 252 4.61 -0.01 9.77
CA LYS A 252 4.58 1.38 9.31
C LYS A 252 3.27 1.66 8.57
N LEU A 253 2.48 2.62 9.06
CA LEU A 253 1.20 2.98 8.47
C LEU A 253 1.39 3.63 7.09
N ASN A 254 0.64 3.15 6.10
CA ASN A 254 0.69 3.62 4.72
C ASN A 254 -0.53 4.46 4.33
N ALA A 255 -1.74 3.92 4.58
CA ALA A 255 -2.99 4.57 4.19
C ALA A 255 -4.18 4.11 5.06
N GLN A 256 -5.29 4.85 5.00
CA GLN A 256 -6.52 4.56 5.72
C GLN A 256 -7.71 4.60 4.73
N LEU A 257 -8.31 3.47 4.41
CA LEU A 257 -9.49 3.40 3.54
C LEU A 257 -10.75 3.47 4.40
N VAL A 258 -11.47 4.60 4.32
CA VAL A 258 -12.76 4.78 4.98
C VAL A 258 -13.83 4.08 4.14
N VAL A 259 -14.70 3.31 4.80
CA VAL A 259 -15.71 2.47 4.15
C VAL A 259 -17.07 2.72 4.82
N GLY A 260 -18.14 2.79 4.04
CA GLY A 260 -19.51 2.92 4.54
C GLY A 260 -20.55 2.74 3.44
N GLY A 261 -21.82 2.94 3.78
CA GLY A 261 -22.87 3.03 2.77
C GLY A 261 -22.75 4.32 1.96
N ARG A 262 -23.23 4.30 0.72
CA ARG A 262 -23.17 5.45 -0.20
C ARG A 262 -24.27 6.45 0.16
N ALA A 263 -23.88 7.65 0.59
CA ALA A 263 -24.80 8.73 0.94
C ALA A 263 -24.77 9.90 -0.07
N GLY A 264 -24.15 9.67 -1.23
CA GLY A 264 -24.05 10.63 -2.32
C GLY A 264 -23.25 10.05 -3.48
N GLU A 265 -23.28 10.75 -4.61
CA GLU A 265 -22.63 10.29 -5.85
C GLU A 265 -21.18 10.81 -5.98
N PRO A 266 -20.28 10.05 -6.61
CA PRO A 266 -18.94 10.51 -6.88
C PRO A 266 -18.98 11.59 -7.97
N GLY A 267 -18.12 12.60 -7.86
CA GLY A 267 -18.00 13.64 -8.89
C GLY A 267 -17.56 13.11 -10.26
N PRO A 268 -17.43 13.96 -11.29
CA PRO A 268 -16.83 13.56 -12.57
C PRO A 268 -15.37 13.10 -12.40
N LYS A 269 -14.86 12.35 -13.39
CA LYS A 269 -13.47 11.88 -13.45
C LYS A 269 -12.91 12.17 -14.83
N ASP A 270 -11.89 13.01 -14.86
CA ASP A 270 -11.19 13.34 -16.10
C ASP A 270 -10.07 12.34 -16.38
N PHE A 271 -9.72 12.19 -17.66
CA PHE A 271 -8.66 11.31 -18.12
C PHE A 271 -7.73 12.06 -19.07
N LEU A 272 -6.43 11.77 -18.98
CA LEU A 272 -5.48 12.20 -20.00
C LEU A 272 -5.74 11.46 -21.32
N PRO A 273 -5.43 12.07 -22.47
CA PRO A 273 -5.48 11.39 -23.75
C PRO A 273 -4.56 10.15 -23.76
N LEU A 274 -5.05 9.01 -24.28
CA LEU A 274 -4.38 7.71 -24.19
C LEU A 274 -3.03 7.68 -24.93
N GLU A 275 -2.88 8.44 -26.02
CA GLU A 275 -1.67 8.52 -26.82
C GLU A 275 -0.46 9.08 -26.05
N GLN A 276 -0.71 9.77 -24.93
CA GLN A 276 0.33 10.25 -24.02
C GLN A 276 0.80 9.15 -23.04
N MET A 277 -0.03 8.13 -22.81
CA MET A 277 0.19 7.10 -21.78
C MET A 277 0.43 5.70 -22.35
N TYR A 278 0.13 5.48 -23.64
CA TYR A 278 0.20 4.18 -24.29
C TYR A 278 1.02 4.25 -25.59
N LYS A 279 1.91 3.27 -25.77
CA LYS A 279 2.70 3.05 -27.01
C LYS A 279 2.63 1.56 -27.36
N VAL A 280 2.63 1.25 -28.65
CA VAL A 280 2.64 -0.11 -29.19
C VAL A 280 3.73 -0.25 -30.26
N ALA A 281 4.41 -1.40 -30.29
CA ALA A 281 5.39 -1.77 -31.30
C ALA A 281 5.30 -3.29 -31.57
N GLY A 282 5.59 -3.72 -32.80
CA GLY A 282 5.62 -5.14 -33.20
C GLY A 282 4.40 -5.62 -33.99
N ASN A 283 4.15 -5.02 -35.16
CA ASN A 283 3.27 -5.60 -36.19
C ASN A 283 4.04 -6.60 -37.05
#